data_AF-X0RC53-F1
#
_entry.id   AF-X0RC53-F1
#
_cell.length_a   1.000
_cell.length_b   1.000
_cell.length_c   1.000
_cell.angle_alpha   90.00
_cell.angle_beta   90.00
_cell.angle_gamma   90.00
#
_symmetry.space_group_name_H-M   'P 1'
#
loop_
_entity.id
_entity.type
_entity.pdbx_description
1 polymer ?
#
loop_
_entity_poly.entity_id
_entity_poly.type
_entity_poly.pdbx_seq_one_letter_code
_entity_poly.pdbx_strand_id
1 'polypeptide(L)'
;MTNTEFTPTTTDAGIPVESDEHSLTIGPDGPILLHDRDLIEQIAQFNRERVPERQPHAKRSGAFGRFEVTDTEPVLQRAFEYRRNIDKDLGDEVEKGVRGG
;
A
#
# COMPACT_ATOMS: atom_id res chain seq x y z
N MET A 1 -21.64 -0.02 28.81
CA MET A 1 -20.45 0.83 28.68
C MET A 1 -19.51 0.08 27.76
N THR A 2 -19.34 0.53 26.52
CA THR A 2 -18.43 -0.11 25.56
C THR A 2 -17.00 0.23 26.00
N ASN A 3 -16.21 -0.77 26.36
CA ASN A 3 -14.77 -0.58 26.60
C ASN A 3 -14.16 -0.08 25.29
N THR A 4 -13.83 1.21 25.24
CA THR A 4 -12.99 1.77 24.19
C THR A 4 -11.56 1.39 24.54
N GLU A 5 -11.03 0.35 23.89
CA GLU A 5 -9.62 -0.03 24.00
C GLU A 5 -8.76 1.11 23.44
N PHE A 6 -8.01 1.79 24.31
CA PHE A 6 -7.06 2.83 23.92
C PHE A 6 -5.82 2.17 23.32
N THR A 7 -5.55 2.43 22.04
CA THR A 7 -4.32 1.97 21.38
C THR A 7 -3.30 3.12 21.43
N PRO A 8 -2.18 2.97 22.15
CA PRO A 8 -1.18 4.03 22.24
C PRO A 8 -0.40 4.18 20.93
N THR A 9 0.07 5.39 20.64
CA THR A 9 1.12 5.61 19.63
C THR A 9 2.40 4.92 20.07
N THR A 10 3.10 4.29 19.13
CA THR A 10 4.32 3.53 19.39
C THR A 10 5.44 3.92 18.42
N THR A 11 6.68 3.78 18.87
CA THR A 11 7.86 3.80 17.96
C THR A 11 7.89 2.60 17.03
N ASP A 12 8.80 2.57 16.06
CA ASP A 12 9.06 1.43 15.18
C ASP A 12 9.46 0.15 15.94
N ALA A 13 10.06 0.29 17.13
CA ALA A 13 10.36 -0.82 18.03
C ALA A 13 9.14 -1.32 18.85
N GLY A 14 7.94 -0.74 18.65
CA GLY A 14 6.71 -1.08 19.36
C GLY A 14 6.63 -0.55 20.79
N ILE A 15 7.51 0.37 21.19
CA ILE A 15 7.50 0.97 22.53
C ILE A 15 6.46 2.10 22.56
N PRO A 16 5.53 2.13 23.54
CA PRO A 16 4.58 3.22 23.69
C PRO A 16 5.27 4.57 23.91
N VAL A 17 4.81 5.59 23.20
CA VAL A 17 5.31 6.96 23.29
C VAL A 17 4.50 7.73 24.34
N GLU A 18 5.16 8.59 25.11
CA GLU A 18 4.52 9.39 26.17
C GLU A 18 3.66 10.53 25.60
N SER A 19 4.12 11.20 24.54
CA SER A 19 3.40 12.26 23.84
C SER A 19 3.73 12.27 22.35
N ASP A 20 2.71 12.42 21.50
CA ASP A 20 2.87 12.58 20.04
C ASP A 20 2.70 14.05 19.58
N GLU A 21 2.25 14.93 20.50
CA GLU A 21 1.99 16.34 20.20
C GLU A 21 3.11 17.27 20.69
N HIS A 22 3.94 16.81 21.63
CA HIS A 22 4.94 17.63 22.30
C HIS A 22 6.32 16.98 22.24
N SER A 23 7.28 17.73 21.70
CA SER A 23 8.71 17.39 21.80
C SER A 23 9.25 17.59 23.20
N LEU A 24 10.30 16.85 23.55
CA LEU A 24 11.00 16.95 24.83
C LEU A 24 11.88 18.21 24.87
N THR A 25 11.55 19.14 25.78
CA THR A 25 12.21 20.45 25.91
C THR A 25 12.67 20.74 27.35
N ILE A 26 13.60 21.68 27.51
CA ILE A 26 13.94 22.24 28.85
C ILE A 26 12.92 23.32 29.24
N GLY A 27 11.76 22.89 29.75
CA GLY A 27 10.64 23.77 30.07
C GLY A 27 9.79 24.12 28.84
N PRO A 28 8.63 24.79 29.04
CA PRO A 28 7.63 24.95 27.97
C PRO A 28 8.12 25.66 26.70
N ASP A 29 8.99 26.67 26.85
CA ASP A 29 9.57 27.44 25.73
C ASP A 29 11.09 27.21 25.58
N GLY A 30 11.58 26.09 26.11
CA GLY A 30 13.00 25.73 26.07
C GLY A 30 13.46 25.13 24.74
N PRO A 31 14.78 24.95 24.55
CA PRO A 31 15.30 24.21 23.42
C PRO A 31 14.86 22.74 23.46
N ILE A 32 14.68 22.15 22.27
CA ILE A 32 14.43 20.71 22.09
C ILE A 32 15.70 19.91 22.39
N LEU A 33 15.53 18.79 23.07
CA LEU A 33 16.60 17.91 23.49
C LEU A 33 16.92 16.85 22.44
N LEU A 34 18.20 16.66 22.13
CA LEU A 34 18.65 15.67 21.13
C LEU A 34 18.36 14.21 21.53
N HIS A 35 18.09 13.94 22.81
CA HIS A 35 17.72 12.60 23.26
C HIS A 35 16.22 12.33 23.15
N ASP A 36 15.45 13.25 22.57
CA ASP A 36 14.10 12.98 22.09
C ASP A 36 14.17 12.01 20.90
N ARG A 37 14.20 10.72 21.22
CA ARG A 37 14.38 9.68 20.19
C ARG A 37 13.18 9.61 19.26
N ASP A 38 11.97 9.81 19.80
CA ASP A 38 10.71 9.58 19.09
C ASP A 38 10.52 10.68 18.04
N LEU A 39 10.84 11.93 18.38
CA LEU A 39 10.88 13.04 17.43
C LEU A 39 11.90 12.81 16.30
N ILE A 40 13.12 12.38 16.65
CA ILE A 40 14.19 12.15 15.66
C ILE A 40 13.80 11.04 14.69
N GLU A 41 13.21 9.97 15.20
CA GLU A 41 12.73 8.84 14.42
C GLU A 41 11.63 9.27 13.43
N GLN A 42 10.59 9.98 13.91
CA GLN A 42 9.51 10.49 13.05
C GLN A 42 10.03 11.39 11.92
N ILE A 43 10.91 12.36 12.25
CA ILE A 43 11.48 13.27 11.23
C ILE A 43 12.39 12.51 10.27
N ALA A 44 13.18 11.54 10.76
CA ALA A 44 14.05 10.73 9.93
C ALA A 44 13.26 9.90 8.91
N GLN A 45 12.12 9.34 9.32
CA GLN A 45 11.25 8.56 8.45
C GLN A 45 10.52 9.45 7.44
N PHE A 46 9.94 10.57 7.89
CA PHE A 46 9.28 11.54 7.02
C PHE A 46 10.20 12.04 5.89
N ASN A 47 11.44 12.40 6.24
CA ASN A 47 12.43 12.87 5.26
C ASN A 47 12.78 11.83 4.18
N ARG A 48 12.39 10.56 4.37
CA ARG A 48 12.68 9.43 3.47
C ARG A 48 11.44 8.79 2.85
N GLU A 49 10.27 9.41 2.98
CA GLU A 49 9.02 8.87 2.42
C GLU A 49 9.02 8.87 0.88
N ARG A 50 9.69 9.83 0.26
CA ARG A 50 9.71 9.97 -1.20
C ARG A 50 10.64 8.95 -1.84
N VAL A 51 10.07 8.08 -2.67
CA VAL A 51 10.78 7.20 -3.59
C VAL A 51 10.72 7.75 -5.03
N PRO A 52 11.69 7.41 -5.90
CA PRO A 52 11.64 7.82 -7.31
C PRO A 52 10.36 7.37 -8.01
N GLU A 53 9.82 8.22 -8.89
CA GLU A 53 8.63 7.91 -9.67
C GLU A 53 8.91 6.94 -10.84
N ARG A 54 7.87 6.27 -11.33
CA ARG A 54 7.94 5.37 -12.50
C ARG A 54 8.09 6.18 -13.81
N GLN A 55 8.90 5.65 -14.74
CA GLN A 55 9.02 6.15 -16.11
C GLN A 55 8.51 5.07 -17.10
N PRO A 56 7.46 5.28 -17.93
CA PRO A 56 6.43 6.33 -17.95
C PRO A 56 5.23 6.02 -17.01
N HIS A 57 4.21 6.90 -17.02
CA HIS A 57 2.96 6.81 -16.24
C HIS A 57 3.09 6.98 -14.72
N ALA A 58 3.89 7.97 -14.28
CA ALA A 58 4.03 8.35 -12.89
C ALA A 58 2.68 8.71 -12.21
N LYS A 59 1.74 9.32 -12.96
CA LYS A 59 0.41 9.68 -12.46
C LYS A 59 -0.61 8.59 -12.73
N ARG A 60 -1.03 7.88 -11.69
CA ARG A 60 -2.11 6.86 -11.72
C ARG A 60 -2.88 6.85 -10.39
N SER A 61 -4.07 6.26 -10.40
CA SER A 61 -4.79 5.80 -9.22
C SER A 61 -5.08 4.30 -9.36
N GLY A 62 -5.33 3.61 -8.25
CA GLY A 62 -5.63 2.18 -8.22
C GLY A 62 -6.97 1.88 -7.58
N ALA A 63 -7.63 0.81 -8.01
CA ALA A 63 -8.83 0.25 -7.40
C ALA A 63 -8.76 -1.29 -7.50
N PHE A 64 -9.32 -1.98 -6.50
CA PHE A 64 -9.50 -3.43 -6.55
C PHE A 64 -10.79 -3.79 -7.28
N GLY A 65 -10.85 -4.97 -7.90
CA GLY A 65 -12.03 -5.46 -8.60
C GLY A 65 -11.93 -6.93 -8.98
N ARG A 66 -13.04 -7.48 -9.48
CA ARG A 66 -13.12 -8.82 -10.08
C ARG A 66 -13.51 -8.66 -11.54
N PHE A 67 -12.93 -9.49 -12.40
CA PHE A 67 -13.36 -9.65 -13.78
C PHE A 67 -14.36 -10.82 -13.86
N GLU A 68 -15.54 -10.57 -14.42
CA GLU A 68 -16.57 -11.57 -14.68
C GLU A 68 -16.95 -11.50 -16.16
N VAL A 69 -17.00 -12.66 -16.81
CA VAL A 69 -17.36 -12.75 -18.23
C VAL A 69 -18.85 -13.01 -18.36
N THR A 70 -19.54 -12.16 -19.14
CA THR A 70 -20.98 -12.30 -19.43
C THR A 70 -21.28 -12.86 -20.82
N ASP A 71 -20.26 -13.02 -21.67
CA ASP A 71 -20.40 -13.50 -23.05
C ASP A 71 -20.64 -15.02 -23.14
N THR A 72 -21.17 -15.43 -24.30
CA THR A 72 -21.40 -16.84 -24.62
C THR A 72 -20.10 -17.55 -25.00
N GLU A 73 -20.04 -18.85 -24.71
CA GLU A 73 -18.88 -19.74 -24.99
C GLU A 73 -18.26 -19.57 -26.40
N PRO A 74 -19.04 -19.42 -27.50
CA PRO A 74 -18.46 -19.24 -28.83
C PRO A 74 -17.63 -17.95 -28.99
N VAL A 75 -17.92 -16.90 -28.23
CA VAL A 75 -17.15 -15.65 -28.24
C VAL A 75 -15.85 -15.83 -27.45
N LEU A 76 -15.92 -16.49 -26.30
CA LEU A 76 -14.74 -16.80 -25.48
C LEU A 76 -13.73 -17.67 -26.23
N GLN A 77 -14.21 -18.71 -26.92
CA GLN A 77 -13.34 -19.60 -27.68
C GLN A 77 -12.56 -18.84 -28.77
N ARG A 78 -13.21 -17.92 -29.48
CA ARG A 78 -12.55 -17.05 -30.46
C ARG A 78 -11.56 -16.10 -29.82
N ALA A 79 -11.87 -15.54 -28.63
CA ALA A 79 -10.95 -14.67 -27.90
C ALA A 79 -9.69 -15.43 -27.46
N PHE A 80 -9.84 -16.67 -26.97
CA PHE A 80 -8.72 -17.53 -26.60
C PHE A 80 -7.89 -17.94 -27.82
N GLU A 81 -8.53 -18.33 -28.93
CA GLU A 81 -7.83 -18.63 -30.19
C GLU A 81 -7.06 -17.42 -30.72
N TYR A 82 -7.67 -16.23 -30.73
CA TYR A 82 -7.00 -14.99 -31.10
C TYR A 82 -5.78 -14.73 -30.22
N ARG A 83 -5.90 -14.93 -28.90
CA ARG A 83 -4.78 -14.72 -27.98
C ARG A 83 -3.68 -15.77 -28.18
N ARG A 84 -4.02 -17.05 -28.35
CA ARG A 84 -3.07 -18.13 -28.65
C ARG A 84 -2.29 -17.91 -29.94
N ASN A 85 -2.92 -17.28 -30.94
CA ASN A 85 -2.25 -16.93 -32.19
C ASN A 85 -1.18 -15.83 -32.02
N ILE A 86 -1.30 -15.01 -30.98
CA ILE A 86 -0.31 -13.97 -30.63
C ILE A 86 0.74 -14.53 -29.67
N ASP A 87 0.27 -15.17 -28.60
CA ASP A 87 1.07 -15.74 -27.53
C ASP A 87 0.31 -16.95 -26.96
N LYS A 88 0.87 -18.15 -27.18
CA LYS A 88 0.23 -19.41 -26.78
C LYS A 88 0.11 -19.54 -25.27
N ASP A 89 1.20 -19.25 -24.56
CA ASP A 89 1.27 -19.45 -23.11
C ASP A 89 0.29 -18.51 -22.39
N LEU A 90 0.24 -17.26 -22.84
CA LEU A 90 -0.68 -16.27 -22.30
C LEU A 90 -2.15 -16.56 -22.66
N GLY A 91 -2.40 -17.10 -23.85
CA GLY A 91 -3.74 -17.53 -24.25
C GLY A 91 -4.28 -18.67 -23.37
N ASP A 92 -3.44 -19.66 -23.10
CA ASP A 92 -3.80 -20.81 -22.25
C ASP A 92 -3.92 -20.42 -20.77
N GLU A 93 -3.10 -19.49 -20.27
CA GLU A 93 -3.22 -18.95 -18.91
C GLU A 93 -4.53 -18.17 -18.71
N VAL A 94 -4.90 -17.32 -19.68
CA VAL A 94 -6.16 -16.57 -19.64
C VAL A 94 -7.36 -17.50 -19.72
N GLU A 95 -7.34 -18.52 -20.59
CA GLU A 95 -8.42 -19.51 -20.66
C GLU A 95 -8.59 -20.27 -19.33
N LYS A 96 -7.48 -20.72 -18.74
CA LYS A 96 -7.49 -21.39 -17.44
C LYS A 96 -8.01 -20.49 -16.32
N GLY A 97 -7.60 -19.22 -16.31
CA GLY A 97 -8.06 -18.23 -15.32
C GLY A 97 -9.56 -17.92 -15.43
N VAL A 98 -10.09 -17.82 -16.65
CA VAL A 98 -11.51 -17.57 -16.90
C VAL A 98 -12.38 -18.80 -16.56
N ARG A 99 -11.90 -20.02 -16.85
CA ARG A 99 -12.66 -21.26 -16.58
C ARG A 99 -12.52 -21.78 -15.14
N GLY A 100 -11.49 -21.35 -14.41
CA GLY A 100 -11.20 -21.80 -13.05
C GLY A 100 -11.71 -20.88 -11.93
N GLY A 101 -12.39 -19.78 -12.27
CA GLY A 101 -12.89 -18.78 -11.32
C GLY A 101 -14.38 -18.87 -11.00
#